data_AF-A0A8B6EGS7-F1
#
_entry.id   AF-A0A8B6EGS7-F1
#
_cell.length_a   1.000
_cell.length_b   1.000
_cell.length_c   1.000
_cell.angle_alpha   90.00
_cell.angle_beta   90.00
_cell.angle_gamma   90.00
#
_symmetry.space_group_name_H-M   'P 1'
#
loop_
_entity.id
_entity.type
_entity.pdbx_description
1 polymer ?
#
loop_
_entity_poly.entity_id
_entity_poly.type
_entity_poly.pdbx_seq_one_letter_code
_entity_poly.pdbx_strand_id
1 'polypeptide(L)'
;MEKLTWILLFSIGGVLAEYTSLQVSNCNQNPNTPSTISHMSISPMPVTIPGNFYFSADMKLTRPVGESSMEISIKRKTYWFDIPIPCIFRVGSCRYNNLCTMVDDMITQDWAGLMGNIGNQIKTMLQANNVTYNQCPQQPRTLSIRNYLIRMPEMPSVLSWFAAVSI
;
A
#
# COMPACT_ATOMS: atom_id res chain seq x y z
N MET A 1 26.01 36.03 35.62
CA MET A 1 25.34 34.71 35.63
C MET A 1 24.41 34.64 34.42
N GLU A 2 24.98 34.62 33.21
CA GLU A 2 24.29 35.10 31.99
C GLU A 2 24.56 34.20 30.76
N LYS A 3 24.90 32.92 31.00
CA LYS A 3 25.24 31.96 29.93
C LYS A 3 24.37 30.69 29.93
N LEU A 4 23.39 30.58 30.83
CA LEU A 4 22.58 29.37 31.00
C LEU A 4 21.20 29.43 30.33
N THR A 5 20.76 30.59 29.85
CA THR A 5 19.39 30.78 29.33
C THR A 5 19.22 30.41 27.86
N TRP A 6 20.31 30.22 27.10
CA TRP A 6 20.24 29.94 25.65
C TRP A 6 20.14 28.44 25.30
N ILE A 7 20.40 27.53 26.25
CA ILE A 7 20.42 26.09 25.97
C ILE A 7 19.01 25.47 25.98
N LEU A 8 18.02 26.13 26.59
CA LEU A 8 16.66 25.59 26.75
C LEU A 8 15.71 25.86 25.57
N LEU A 9 16.14 26.61 24.55
CA LEU A 9 15.29 26.93 23.38
C LEU A 9 15.46 25.98 22.19
N PHE A 10 16.34 24.98 22.28
CA PHE A 10 16.59 24.04 21.18
C PHE A 10 15.78 22.73 21.23
N SER A 11 14.94 22.53 22.26
CA SER A 11 14.37 21.22 22.59
C SER A 11 12.87 21.04 22.33
N ILE A 12 12.16 21.99 21.71
CA ILE A 12 10.72 21.83 21.45
C ILE A 12 10.40 22.20 20.01
N GLY A 13 10.23 21.19 19.17
CA GLY A 13 9.82 21.38 17.78
C GLY A 13 10.05 20.21 16.83
N GLY A 14 10.28 18.99 17.34
CA GLY A 14 10.17 17.78 16.51
C GLY A 14 8.70 17.51 16.21
N VAL A 15 8.12 18.26 15.26
CA VAL A 15 6.79 17.94 14.73
C VAL A 15 6.95 16.63 13.96
N LEU A 16 6.45 15.53 14.53
CA LEU A 16 6.19 14.33 13.75
C LEU A 16 5.15 14.74 12.70
N ALA A 17 5.59 14.87 11.45
CA ALA A 17 4.68 15.12 10.34
C ALA A 17 3.79 13.88 10.19
N GLU A 18 2.61 13.90 10.82
CA GLU A 18 1.58 12.93 10.52
C GLU A 18 1.11 13.18 9.08
N TYR A 19 1.20 12.16 8.23
CA TYR A 19 0.66 12.25 6.88
C TYR A 19 -0.86 12.27 6.98
N THR A 20 -1.45 13.45 6.80
CA THR A 20 -2.91 13.65 6.82
C THR A 20 -3.57 13.30 5.48
N SER A 21 -2.78 13.05 4.44
CA SER A 21 -3.28 12.70 3.11
C SER A 21 -2.33 11.79 2.34
N LEU A 22 -2.91 10.96 1.47
CA LEU A 22 -2.16 10.12 0.53
C LEU A 22 -1.66 10.99 -0.63
N GLN A 23 -0.39 10.85 -0.98
CA GLN A 23 0.15 11.41 -2.22
C GLN A 23 0.50 10.30 -3.19
N VAL A 24 -0.03 10.38 -4.42
CA VAL A 24 0.21 9.39 -5.47
C VAL A 24 0.68 10.09 -6.73
N SER A 25 1.74 9.55 -7.34
CA SER A 25 2.28 10.01 -8.61
C SER A 25 2.70 8.81 -9.47
N ASN A 26 2.62 8.95 -10.79
CA ASN A 26 3.08 7.91 -11.72
C ASN A 26 4.61 8.04 -11.88
N CYS A 27 5.35 6.96 -11.64
CA CYS A 27 6.82 6.98 -11.67
C CYS A 27 7.41 7.20 -13.08
N ASN A 28 6.67 6.85 -14.13
CA ASN A 28 7.09 7.00 -15.51
C ASN A 28 6.05 7.82 -16.28
N GLN A 29 6.51 8.85 -17.00
CA GLN A 29 5.68 9.70 -17.86
C GLN A 29 5.60 9.20 -19.31
N ASN A 30 6.16 8.01 -19.60
CA ASN A 30 6.12 7.43 -20.93
C ASN A 30 4.66 7.17 -21.36
N PRO A 31 4.20 7.75 -22.49
CA PRO A 31 2.83 7.56 -22.97
C PRO A 31 2.51 6.10 -23.33
N ASN A 32 3.51 5.24 -23.50
CA ASN A 32 3.34 3.81 -23.78
C ASN A 32 3.18 2.94 -22.51
N THR A 33 3.03 3.56 -21.33
CA THR A 33 2.81 2.82 -20.08
C THR A 33 1.41 2.16 -20.12
N PRO A 34 1.32 0.83 -19.94
CA PRO A 34 0.06 0.09 -20.07
C PRO A 34 -1.02 0.50 -19.07
N SER A 35 -0.61 1.03 -17.92
CA SER A 35 -1.46 1.32 -16.78
C SER A 35 -1.14 2.70 -16.22
N THR A 36 -2.17 3.51 -16.00
CA THR A 36 -2.05 4.80 -15.31
C THR A 36 -2.99 4.85 -14.12
N ILE A 37 -2.51 5.45 -13.03
CA ILE A 37 -3.33 5.74 -11.85
C ILE A 37 -3.58 7.25 -11.87
N SER A 38 -4.86 7.63 -12.00
CA SER A 38 -5.26 9.05 -12.07
C SER A 38 -5.62 9.61 -10.70
N HIS A 39 -6.17 8.78 -9.82
CA HIS A 39 -6.56 9.18 -8.48
C HIS A 39 -6.44 7.99 -7.53
N MET A 40 -6.03 8.25 -6.30
CA MET A 40 -6.07 7.27 -5.22
C MET A 40 -6.23 8.03 -3.90
N SER A 41 -7.14 7.58 -3.05
CA SER A 41 -7.35 8.15 -1.72
C SER A 41 -7.64 7.06 -0.70
N ILE A 42 -7.20 7.33 0.53
CA ILE A 42 -7.45 6.50 1.70
C ILE A 42 -7.96 7.41 2.82
N SER A 43 -8.98 6.98 3.55
CA SER A 43 -9.55 7.73 4.67
C SER A 43 -10.07 6.78 5.76
N PRO A 44 -9.84 7.03 7.06
CA PRO A 44 -9.10 8.16 7.61
C PRO A 44 -7.59 7.99 7.44
N MET A 45 -6.86 9.10 7.53
CA MET A 45 -5.42 9.13 7.66
C MET A 45 -5.02 9.79 9.00
N PRO A 46 -4.04 9.23 9.74
CA PRO A 46 -3.34 7.96 9.48
C PRO A 46 -4.26 6.74 9.62
N VAL A 47 -3.93 5.65 8.90
CA VAL A 47 -4.70 4.40 8.99
C VAL A 47 -4.42 3.74 10.33
N THR A 48 -5.49 3.40 11.05
CA THR A 48 -5.40 2.67 12.33
C THR A 48 -5.44 1.15 12.09
N ILE A 49 -4.60 0.40 12.79
CA ILE A 49 -4.53 -1.07 12.71
C ILE A 49 -4.57 -1.64 14.14
N PRO A 50 -5.50 -2.53 14.48
CA PRO A 50 -6.66 -2.93 13.68
C PRO A 50 -7.62 -1.75 13.42
N GLY A 51 -8.41 -1.82 12.36
CA GLY A 51 -9.32 -0.73 12.04
C GLY A 51 -9.93 -0.81 10.64
N ASN A 52 -10.76 0.18 10.32
CA ASN A 52 -11.41 0.30 9.02
C ASN A 52 -10.88 1.52 8.29
N PHE A 53 -10.68 1.40 6.98
CA PHE A 53 -10.44 2.54 6.11
C PHE A 53 -11.20 2.39 4.80
N TYR A 54 -11.51 3.52 4.18
CA TYR A 54 -12.12 3.63 2.87
C TYR A 54 -11.04 3.86 1.84
N PHE A 55 -11.09 3.09 0.76
CA PHE A 55 -10.20 3.17 -0.38
C PHE A 55 -10.97 3.62 -1.62
N SER A 56 -10.43 4.60 -2.33
CA SER A 56 -10.90 4.97 -3.67
C SER A 56 -9.72 5.02 -4.63
N ALA A 57 -9.90 4.56 -5.86
CA ALA A 57 -8.88 4.64 -6.89
C ALA A 57 -9.49 4.70 -8.30
N ASP A 58 -8.87 5.50 -9.17
CA ASP A 58 -9.17 5.55 -10.59
C ASP A 58 -7.95 5.07 -11.36
N MET A 59 -8.12 3.94 -12.05
CA MET A 59 -7.06 3.26 -12.78
C MET A 59 -7.50 3.05 -14.23
N LYS A 60 -6.57 3.20 -15.17
CA LYS A 60 -6.81 2.94 -16.59
C LYS A 60 -5.77 1.99 -17.13
N LEU A 61 -6.23 0.92 -17.75
CA LEU A 61 -5.43 -0.01 -18.53
C LEU A 61 -5.68 0.27 -20.01
N THR A 62 -4.63 0.62 -20.76
CA THR A 62 -4.72 1.07 -22.16
C THR A 62 -4.46 -0.03 -23.18
N ARG A 63 -3.77 -1.11 -22.78
CA ARG A 63 -3.45 -2.26 -23.62
C ARG A 63 -3.61 -3.57 -22.83
N PRO A 64 -3.82 -4.72 -23.49
CA PRO A 64 -3.88 -5.99 -22.80
C PRO A 64 -2.61 -6.25 -21.99
N VAL A 65 -2.76 -6.71 -20.74
CA VAL A 65 -1.65 -7.12 -19.88
C VAL A 65 -1.80 -8.60 -19.55
N GLY A 66 -0.86 -9.40 -20.03
CA GLY A 66 -0.81 -10.84 -19.75
C GLY A 66 -0.16 -11.14 -18.40
N GLU A 67 0.45 -12.33 -18.32
CA GLU A 67 1.30 -12.69 -17.18
C GLU A 67 2.43 -11.67 -17.04
N SER A 68 2.37 -10.92 -15.95
CA SER A 68 3.27 -9.82 -15.67
C SER A 68 3.75 -9.90 -14.24
N SER A 69 4.99 -9.47 -14.03
CA SER A 69 5.58 -9.35 -12.70
C SER A 69 5.48 -7.93 -12.18
N MET A 70 5.21 -7.78 -10.88
CA MET A 70 5.20 -6.50 -10.18
C MET A 70 6.27 -6.49 -9.11
N GLU A 71 7.03 -5.39 -9.05
CA GLU A 71 7.97 -5.13 -7.98
C GLU A 71 7.40 -4.01 -7.10
N ILE A 72 7.27 -4.32 -5.81
CA ILE A 72 6.83 -3.36 -4.81
C ILE A 72 8.06 -2.94 -4.00
N SER A 73 8.27 -1.63 -3.85
CA SER A 73 9.29 -1.05 -2.98
C SER A 73 8.61 -0.19 -1.93
N ILE A 74 8.71 -0.60 -0.67
CA ILE A 74 8.16 0.10 0.49
C ILE A 74 9.31 0.64 1.31
N LYS A 75 9.27 1.93 1.59
CA LYS A 75 10.24 2.60 2.46
C LYS A 75 9.52 3.28 3.60
N ARG A 76 10.06 3.12 4.80
CA ARG A 76 9.66 3.89 5.96
C ARG A 76 10.46 5.18 5.99
N LYS A 77 9.77 6.31 6.02
CA LYS A 77 10.36 7.61 6.28
C LYS A 77 10.79 7.69 7.74
N THR A 78 12.05 8.05 7.98
CA THR A 78 12.53 8.48 9.30
C THR A 78 13.09 9.90 9.19
N TYR A 79 13.50 10.49 10.30
CA TYR A 79 14.02 11.86 10.30
C TYR A 79 15.29 12.03 9.46
N TRP A 80 16.17 11.02 9.42
CA TRP A 80 17.49 11.12 8.77
C TRP A 80 17.59 10.32 7.46
N PHE A 81 16.93 9.15 7.36
CA PHE A 81 17.05 8.26 6.20
C PHE A 81 15.78 7.46 5.94
N ASP A 82 15.62 6.97 4.71
CA ASP A 82 14.51 6.09 4.35
C ASP A 82 14.93 4.63 4.55
N ILE A 83 14.26 3.94 5.48
CA ILE A 83 14.54 2.53 5.76
C ILE A 83 13.69 1.67 4.81
N PRO A 84 14.30 0.89 3.90
CA PRO A 84 13.55 -0.05 3.06
C PRO A 84 12.98 -1.17 3.94
N ILE A 85 11.71 -1.50 3.71
CA ILE A 85 11.01 -2.59 4.37
C ILE A 85 11.26 -3.87 3.56
N PRO A 86 12.03 -4.86 4.07
CA PRO A 86 12.38 -6.06 3.30
C PRO A 86 11.16 -6.91 2.92
N CYS A 87 11.34 -7.82 1.96
CA CYS A 87 10.34 -8.85 1.67
C CYS A 87 10.46 -9.98 2.69
N ILE A 88 9.48 -10.13 3.58
CA ILE A 88 9.40 -11.25 4.53
C ILE A 88 8.00 -11.84 4.45
N PHE A 89 7.91 -13.17 4.31
CA PHE A 89 6.63 -13.88 4.12
C PHE A 89 5.77 -13.33 2.98
N ARG A 90 6.39 -12.83 1.89
CA ARG A 90 5.70 -12.16 0.78
C ARG A 90 4.92 -10.89 1.19
N VAL A 91 5.35 -10.22 2.24
CA VAL A 91 4.87 -8.89 2.64
C VAL A 91 6.08 -7.94 2.65
N GLY A 92 5.89 -6.68 2.25
CA GLY A 92 6.95 -5.67 2.20
C GLY A 92 7.44 -5.38 0.79
N SER A 93 8.73 -5.11 0.61
CA SER A 93 9.32 -4.84 -0.71
C SER A 93 9.57 -6.12 -1.49
N CYS A 94 8.50 -6.74 -1.99
CA CYS A 94 8.53 -8.02 -2.68
C CYS A 94 8.36 -7.88 -4.20
N ARG A 95 8.91 -8.85 -4.93
CA ARG A 95 8.60 -9.07 -6.35
C ARG A 95 7.60 -10.21 -6.47
N TYR A 96 6.48 -9.94 -7.13
CA TYR A 96 5.42 -10.90 -7.44
C TYR A 96 5.53 -11.25 -8.93
N ASN A 97 5.80 -12.51 -9.24
CA ASN A 97 6.11 -12.90 -10.62
C ASN A 97 4.87 -13.09 -11.51
N ASN A 98 3.72 -13.37 -10.91
CA ASN A 98 2.47 -13.56 -11.64
C ASN A 98 1.34 -12.76 -10.97
N LEU A 99 0.99 -11.63 -11.57
CA LEU A 99 -0.11 -10.80 -11.11
C LEU A 99 -1.49 -11.44 -11.31
N CYS A 100 -1.63 -12.36 -12.26
CA CYS A 100 -2.90 -13.04 -12.55
C CYS A 100 -3.33 -13.92 -11.36
N THR A 101 -2.39 -14.57 -10.67
CA THR A 101 -2.69 -15.43 -9.53
C THR A 101 -2.54 -14.71 -8.19
N MET A 102 -2.15 -13.43 -8.17
CA MET A 102 -1.76 -12.74 -6.94
C MET A 102 -2.87 -12.73 -5.88
N VAL A 103 -4.11 -12.47 -6.28
CA VAL A 103 -5.25 -12.44 -5.34
C VAL A 103 -5.55 -13.84 -4.79
N ASP A 104 -5.45 -14.89 -5.63
CA ASP A 104 -5.63 -16.27 -5.17
C ASP A 104 -4.47 -16.69 -4.26
N ASP A 105 -3.22 -16.30 -4.55
CA ASP A 105 -2.06 -16.54 -3.69
C ASP A 105 -2.25 -15.84 -2.32
N MET A 106 -2.74 -14.61 -2.28
CA MET A 106 -3.05 -13.90 -1.04
C MET A 106 -4.05 -14.66 -0.18
N ILE A 107 -5.11 -15.18 -0.81
CA ILE A 107 -6.20 -15.90 -0.14
C ILE A 107 -5.72 -17.26 0.36
N THR A 108 -5.02 -18.02 -0.48
CA THR A 108 -4.68 -19.42 -0.22
C THR A 108 -3.43 -19.58 0.65
N GLN A 109 -2.42 -18.73 0.46
CA GLN A 109 -1.17 -18.79 1.21
C GLN A 109 -1.22 -17.95 2.48
N ASP A 110 -2.27 -17.14 2.66
CA ASP A 110 -2.52 -16.28 3.81
C ASP A 110 -1.23 -15.65 4.34
N TRP A 111 -0.59 -14.83 3.50
CA TRP A 111 0.76 -14.32 3.77
C TRP A 111 0.84 -13.70 5.17
N ALA A 112 1.70 -14.33 5.99
CA ALA A 112 1.92 -13.99 7.39
C ALA A 112 0.66 -13.99 8.28
N GLY A 113 -0.40 -14.71 7.92
CA GLY A 113 -1.66 -14.79 8.66
C GLY A 113 -2.55 -13.54 8.56
N LEU A 114 -2.25 -12.66 7.60
CA LEU A 114 -2.90 -11.35 7.44
C LEU A 114 -3.67 -11.26 6.12
N MET A 115 -3.04 -11.74 5.04
CA MET A 115 -3.46 -11.42 3.68
C MET A 115 -4.63 -12.27 3.18
N GLY A 116 -5.03 -13.34 3.87
CA GLY A 116 -6.17 -14.16 3.48
C GLY A 116 -7.50 -13.39 3.52
N ASN A 117 -7.76 -12.69 4.62
CA ASN A 117 -8.95 -11.85 4.77
C ASN A 117 -8.92 -10.62 3.87
N ILE A 118 -7.73 -10.02 3.70
CA ILE A 118 -7.55 -8.87 2.80
C ILE A 118 -7.75 -9.30 1.34
N GLY A 119 -7.23 -10.47 0.95
CA GLY A 119 -7.40 -11.06 -0.37
C GLY A 119 -8.87 -11.31 -0.70
N ASN A 120 -9.66 -11.81 0.26
CA ASN A 120 -11.12 -12.00 0.06
C ASN A 120 -11.87 -10.67 -0.12
N GLN A 121 -11.48 -9.62 0.62
CA GLN A 121 -12.04 -8.28 0.41
C GLN A 121 -11.69 -7.74 -0.98
N ILE A 122 -10.42 -7.85 -1.40
CA ILE A 122 -9.98 -7.42 -2.73
C ILE A 122 -10.71 -8.21 -3.84
N LYS A 123 -10.83 -9.53 -3.70
CA LYS A 123 -11.60 -10.38 -4.62
C LYS A 123 -13.02 -9.87 -4.79
N THR A 124 -13.69 -9.59 -3.67
CA THR A 124 -15.08 -9.09 -3.67
C THR A 124 -15.17 -7.73 -4.36
N MET A 125 -14.22 -6.83 -4.09
CA MET A 125 -14.14 -5.51 -4.73
C MET A 125 -13.94 -5.63 -6.25
N LEU A 126 -13.02 -6.50 -6.69
CA LEU A 126 -12.74 -6.72 -8.11
C LEU A 126 -13.94 -7.34 -8.83
N GLN A 127 -14.56 -8.35 -8.24
CA GLN A 127 -15.75 -8.99 -8.79
C GLN A 127 -16.95 -8.04 -8.87
N ALA A 128 -17.16 -7.19 -7.86
CA ALA A 128 -18.20 -6.16 -7.89
C ALA A 128 -18.02 -5.15 -9.04
N ASN A 129 -16.80 -5.01 -9.56
CA ASN A 129 -16.48 -4.17 -10.72
C ASN A 129 -16.31 -4.97 -12.02
N ASN A 130 -16.85 -6.20 -12.09
CA ASN A 130 -16.72 -7.09 -13.24
C ASN A 130 -15.26 -7.33 -13.67
N VAL A 131 -14.34 -7.44 -12.71
CA VAL A 131 -12.95 -7.79 -12.95
C VAL A 131 -12.74 -9.28 -12.68
N THR A 132 -12.39 -10.01 -13.73
CA THR A 132 -11.93 -11.40 -13.64
C THR A 132 -10.46 -11.41 -13.22
N TYR A 133 -10.24 -11.30 -11.91
CA TYR A 133 -8.92 -11.08 -11.32
C TYR A 133 -7.91 -12.23 -11.58
N ASN A 134 -8.40 -13.45 -11.84
CA ASN A 134 -7.59 -14.66 -12.01
C ASN A 134 -7.42 -15.11 -13.47
N GLN A 135 -7.95 -14.34 -14.43
CA GLN A 135 -7.87 -14.66 -15.85
C GLN A 135 -7.02 -13.63 -16.56
N CYS A 136 -6.00 -14.09 -17.28
CA CYS A 136 -5.17 -13.23 -18.12
C CYS A 136 -5.28 -13.65 -19.58
N PRO A 137 -5.13 -12.72 -20.55
CA PRO A 137 -4.74 -11.31 -20.36
C PRO A 137 -5.88 -10.40 -19.90
N GLN A 138 -5.56 -9.46 -19.01
CA GLN A 138 -6.46 -8.38 -18.61
C GLN A 138 -6.65 -7.41 -19.78
N GLN A 139 -7.89 -7.25 -20.24
CA GLN A 139 -8.21 -6.39 -21.38
C GLN A 139 -8.21 -4.89 -20.99
N PRO A 140 -7.97 -3.98 -21.95
CA PRO A 140 -8.01 -2.54 -21.72
C PRO A 140 -9.32 -2.12 -21.06
N ARG A 141 -9.23 -1.39 -19.95
CA ARG A 141 -10.41 -0.95 -19.19
C ARG A 141 -10.08 0.22 -18.27
N THR A 142 -11.11 0.98 -17.93
CA THR A 142 -11.05 1.95 -16.83
C THR A 142 -11.76 1.33 -15.62
N LEU A 143 -11.10 1.35 -14.47
CA LEU A 143 -11.62 0.87 -13.19
C LEU A 143 -11.72 2.07 -12.25
N SER A 144 -12.92 2.31 -11.72
CA SER A 144 -13.18 3.37 -10.74
C SER A 144 -13.74 2.76 -9.48
N ILE A 145 -12.91 2.72 -8.44
CA ILE A 145 -13.27 2.23 -7.12
C ILE A 145 -13.60 3.46 -6.27
N ARG A 146 -14.78 3.47 -5.65
CA ARG A 146 -15.26 4.58 -4.84
C ARG A 146 -15.62 4.09 -3.44
N ASN A 147 -14.99 4.68 -2.43
CA ASN A 147 -15.28 4.48 -1.00
C ASN A 147 -15.44 3.01 -0.60
N TYR A 148 -14.56 2.14 -1.12
CA TYR A 148 -14.59 0.73 -0.76
C TYR A 148 -14.03 0.54 0.66
N LEU A 149 -14.84 -0.05 1.54
CA LEU A 149 -14.45 -0.30 2.92
C LEU A 149 -13.49 -1.50 2.99
N ILE A 150 -12.28 -1.27 3.52
CA ILE A 150 -11.30 -2.30 3.83
C ILE A 150 -11.15 -2.39 5.35
N ARG A 151 -11.25 -3.62 5.86
CA ARG A 151 -11.07 -3.97 7.26
C ARG A 151 -9.67 -4.53 7.46
N MET A 152 -8.87 -3.82 8.25
CA MET A 152 -7.55 -4.24 8.69
C MET A 152 -7.69 -5.09 9.95
N PRO A 153 -7.26 -6.36 9.92
CA PRO A 153 -7.23 -7.19 11.10
C PRO A 153 -6.11 -6.77 12.05
N GLU A 154 -6.07 -7.38 13.22
CA GLU A 154 -4.96 -7.25 14.14
C GLU A 154 -3.67 -7.77 13.49
N MET A 155 -2.55 -7.07 13.71
CA MET A 155 -1.27 -7.52 13.17
C MET A 155 -0.83 -8.80 13.89
N PRO A 156 -0.55 -9.88 13.14
CA PRO A 156 0.06 -11.07 13.69
C PRO A 156 1.43 -10.74 14.30
N SER A 157 1.80 -11.38 15.41
CA SER A 157 3.07 -11.09 16.12
C SER A 157 4.30 -11.31 15.23
N VAL A 158 4.20 -12.21 14.25
CA VAL A 158 5.24 -12.46 13.23
C VAL A 158 5.54 -11.24 12.36
N LEU A 159 4.61 -10.27 12.29
CA LEU A 159 4.74 -9.01 11.56
C LEU A 159 5.03 -7.80 12.47
N SER A 160 5.35 -8.01 13.75
CA SER A 160 5.67 -6.91 14.69
C SER A 160 6.76 -5.95 14.16
N TRP A 161 7.71 -6.47 13.38
CA TRP A 161 8.77 -5.69 12.72
C TRP A 161 8.24 -4.63 11.73
N PHE A 162 7.05 -4.81 11.15
CA PHE A 162 6.40 -3.81 10.28
C PHE A 162 5.95 -2.57 11.03
N ALA A 163 5.55 -2.71 12.30
CA ALA A 163 5.07 -1.64 13.15
C ALA A 163 6.14 -1.07 14.09
N ALA A 164 7.23 -1.81 14.33
CA ALA A 164 8.31 -1.39 15.21
C ALA A 164 9.03 -0.14 14.67
N VAL A 165 8.64 1.05 15.15
CA VAL A 165 9.45 2.28 15.10
C VAL A 165 9.90 2.55 16.52
N SER A 166 11.21 2.50 16.79
CA SER A 166 11.85 3.16 17.94
C SER A 166 13.36 3.05 17.80
N ILE A 167 13.98 3.98 17.06
CA ILE A 167 15.05 4.84 17.59
C ILE A 167 14.94 6.19 16.87
#